data_AF-A0A914AG71-F1
#
_entry.id   AF-A0A914AG71-F1
#
_cell.length_a   1.000
_cell.length_b   1.000
_cell.length_c   1.000
_cell.angle_alpha   90.00
_cell.angle_beta   90.00
_cell.angle_gamma   90.00
#
_symmetry.space_group_name_H-M   'P 1'
#
loop_
_entity.id
_entity.type
_entity.pdbx_description
1 polymer ?
#
loop_
_entity_poly.entity_id
_entity_poly.type
_entity_poly.pdbx_seq_one_letter_code
_entity_poly.pdbx_strand_id
1 'polypeptide(L)'
;MLLLCILCLMVSGQVNGNWADGSKDPDHSNLGFDAVNMACNEDKTACGDCYTARSHGLVYLNVFEYTADPYKVQASIEDGIQDWDWTFIQDDPSQLFRFCKEIKVSSTPELPLPMRASLCIDNDFSGIDVPSDCATPVATVTMDTHFADENINGQQTLYCIPSQ
;
A
#
# COMPACT_ATOMS: atom_id res chain seq x y z
N MET A 1 36.79 -18.01 19.34
CA MET A 1 35.50 -18.72 19.52
C MET A 1 34.32 -17.76 19.60
N LEU A 2 34.35 -16.73 20.46
CA LEU A 2 33.24 -15.77 20.59
C LEU A 2 32.88 -15.04 19.28
N LEU A 3 33.89 -14.68 18.48
CA LEU A 3 33.71 -13.97 17.20
C LEU A 3 32.94 -14.79 16.15
N LEU A 4 33.06 -16.13 16.17
CA LEU A 4 32.34 -17.01 15.26
C LEU A 4 30.86 -17.13 15.64
N CYS A 5 30.53 -17.11 16.94
CA CYS A 5 29.14 -17.17 17.40
C CYS A 5 28.35 -15.90 17.05
N ILE A 6 29.00 -14.73 17.08
CA ILE A 6 28.37 -13.46 16.69
C ILE A 6 28.13 -13.41 15.18
N LEU A 7 29.05 -13.95 14.36
CA LEU A 7 28.85 -14.06 12.91
C LEU A 7 27.68 -15.00 12.57
N CYS A 8 27.52 -16.13 13.26
CA CYS A 8 26.38 -17.03 13.03
C CYS A 8 25.03 -16.38 13.39
N LEU A 9 24.97 -15.58 14.47
CA LEU A 9 23.76 -14.87 14.87
C LEU A 9 23.35 -13.78 13.87
N MET A 10 24.31 -13.13 13.19
CA MET A 10 24.01 -12.14 12.14
C MET A 10 23.56 -12.76 10.81
N VAL A 11 23.84 -14.04 10.57
CA VAL A 11 23.40 -14.75 9.34
C VAL A 11 22.05 -15.45 9.54
N SER A 12 21.66 -15.75 10.79
CA SER A 12 20.35 -16.34 11.12
C SER A 12 19.22 -15.33 11.31
N GLY A 13 19.52 -14.04 11.22
CA GLY A 13 18.49 -13.01 11.09
C GLY A 13 17.95 -12.99 9.66
N GLN A 14 17.27 -14.05 9.24
CA GLN A 14 16.37 -13.95 8.09
C GLN A 14 15.29 -12.95 8.52
N VAL A 15 15.46 -11.70 8.11
CA VAL A 15 14.33 -10.81 7.94
C VAL A 15 13.52 -11.51 6.86
N ASN A 16 12.47 -12.21 7.27
CA ASN A 16 11.40 -12.55 6.36
C ASN A 16 10.84 -11.19 5.93
N GLY A 17 11.37 -10.64 4.84
CA GLY A 17 10.57 -9.73 4.06
C GLY A 17 9.33 -10.53 3.65
N ASN A 18 8.16 -9.91 3.69
CA ASN A 18 6.89 -10.50 3.25
C ASN A 18 6.88 -10.91 1.75
N TRP A 19 8.06 -10.93 1.13
CA TRP A 19 8.36 -11.31 -0.24
C TRP A 19 9.53 -12.29 -0.21
N ALA A 20 9.24 -13.58 0.02
CA ALA A 20 10.13 -14.62 -0.47
C ALA A 20 10.07 -14.66 -2.00
N ASP A 21 11.16 -15.08 -2.66
CA ASP A 21 11.14 -15.49 -4.07
C ASP A 21 9.90 -16.38 -4.31
N GLY A 22 8.86 -15.85 -4.96
CA GLY A 22 7.60 -16.57 -5.08
C GLY A 22 6.30 -15.75 -5.05
N SER A 23 6.33 -14.45 -4.73
CA SER A 23 5.33 -13.55 -5.33
C SER A 23 5.60 -13.50 -6.83
N LYS A 24 4.62 -13.88 -7.64
CA LYS A 24 4.82 -14.23 -9.07
C LYS A 24 5.10 -13.03 -9.99
N ASP A 25 5.40 -11.85 -9.45
CA ASP A 25 5.79 -10.68 -10.22
C ASP A 25 7.13 -10.11 -9.72
N PRO A 26 8.26 -10.39 -10.42
CA PRO A 26 9.58 -9.90 -10.05
C PRO A 26 9.74 -8.38 -10.19
N ASP A 27 8.79 -7.68 -10.82
CA ASP A 27 8.83 -6.24 -11.02
C ASP A 27 8.51 -5.45 -9.72
N HIS A 28 7.93 -6.10 -8.69
CA HIS A 28 7.49 -5.45 -7.44
C HIS A 28 8.32 -5.77 -6.20
N SER A 29 9.45 -6.48 -6.33
CA SER A 29 10.30 -6.89 -5.20
C SER A 29 10.95 -5.73 -4.42
N ASN A 30 10.91 -4.50 -4.96
CA ASN A 30 11.48 -3.31 -4.35
C ASN A 30 10.46 -2.44 -3.60
N LEU A 31 9.18 -2.83 -3.57
CA LEU A 31 8.15 -2.07 -2.87
C LEU A 31 8.26 -2.28 -1.36
N GLY A 32 8.25 -1.19 -0.59
CA GLY A 32 8.11 -1.27 0.87
C GLY A 32 6.75 -1.84 1.25
N PHE A 33 6.66 -2.52 2.38
CA PHE A 33 5.39 -3.03 2.92
C PHE A 33 5.13 -2.43 4.30
N ASP A 34 3.97 -1.80 4.46
CA ASP A 34 3.48 -1.31 5.75
C ASP A 34 2.08 -1.86 6.04
N ALA A 35 1.79 -2.10 7.32
CA ALA A 35 0.44 -2.40 7.79
C ALA A 35 -0.05 -1.24 8.66
N VAL A 36 -1.26 -0.75 8.38
CA VAL A 36 -1.83 0.42 9.03
C VAL A 36 -3.16 0.05 9.67
N ASN A 37 -3.22 0.24 10.98
CA ASN A 37 -4.46 0.20 11.74
C ASN A 37 -5.19 1.54 11.59
N MET A 38 -6.31 1.53 10.88
CA MET A 38 -7.11 2.72 10.60
C MET A 38 -7.77 3.28 11.86
N ALA A 39 -8.02 4.58 11.86
CA ALA A 39 -8.91 5.20 12.82
C ALA A 39 -10.37 4.89 12.44
N CYS A 40 -11.15 4.35 13.37
CA CYS A 40 -12.53 3.92 13.13
C CYS A 40 -13.53 4.61 14.05
N ASN A 41 -14.78 4.68 13.62
CA ASN A 41 -15.90 5.00 14.50
C ASN A 41 -16.14 3.87 15.55
N GLU A 42 -17.02 4.13 16.53
CA GLU A 42 -17.24 3.23 17.67
C GLU A 42 -17.68 1.81 17.26
N ASP A 43 -18.49 1.70 16.21
CA ASP A 43 -19.04 0.45 15.66
C ASP A 43 -18.16 -0.16 14.56
N LYS A 44 -17.03 0.48 14.21
CA LYS A 44 -16.07 0.03 13.19
C LYS A 44 -16.68 -0.18 11.80
N THR A 45 -17.75 0.56 11.51
CA THR A 45 -18.44 0.54 10.21
C THR A 45 -17.89 1.57 9.23
N ALA A 46 -17.18 2.58 9.73
CA ALA A 46 -16.45 3.55 8.95
C ALA A 46 -15.05 3.75 9.53
N CYS A 47 -14.04 3.57 8.70
CA CYS A 47 -12.63 3.72 9.08
C CYS A 47 -11.88 4.53 8.04
N GLY A 48 -10.81 5.19 8.47
CA GLY A 48 -9.91 5.86 7.54
C GLY A 48 -8.51 6.02 8.10
N ASP A 49 -7.60 6.26 7.16
CA ASP A 49 -6.22 6.64 7.42
C ASP A 49 -5.86 7.82 6.53
N CYS A 50 -4.99 8.68 7.04
CA CYS A 50 -4.58 9.88 6.36
C CYS A 50 -3.12 10.19 6.72
N TYR A 51 -2.28 10.30 5.68
CA TYR A 51 -0.87 10.61 5.86
C TYR A 51 -0.35 11.50 4.73
N THR A 52 0.75 12.18 5.00
CA THR A 52 1.42 13.02 4.00
C THR A 52 2.67 12.32 3.50
N ALA A 53 2.83 12.26 2.17
CA ALA A 53 4.04 11.81 1.52
C ALA A 53 4.73 13.00 0.84
N ARG A 54 6.05 12.93 0.70
CA ARG A 54 6.84 13.94 -0.01
C ARG A 54 7.61 13.27 -1.13
N SER A 55 7.45 13.77 -2.35
CA SER A 55 8.19 13.29 -3.50
C SER A 55 8.47 14.43 -4.46
N HIS A 56 9.70 14.50 -5.00
CA HIS A 56 10.12 15.54 -5.97
C HIS A 56 9.78 16.99 -5.58
N GLY A 57 9.85 17.31 -4.28
CA GLY A 57 9.55 18.66 -3.77
C GLY A 57 8.05 18.96 -3.60
N LEU A 58 7.17 18.05 -4.02
CA LEU A 58 5.73 18.11 -3.82
C LEU A 58 5.33 17.39 -2.52
N VAL A 59 4.21 17.81 -1.95
CA VAL A 59 3.58 17.19 -0.78
C VAL A 59 2.26 16.61 -1.23
N TYR A 60 2.06 15.33 -0.97
CA TYR A 60 0.85 14.60 -1.31
C TYR A 60 0.10 14.25 -0.02
N LEU A 61 -1.18 14.55 0.04
CA LEU A 61 -2.09 14.03 1.04
C LEU A 61 -2.67 12.72 0.51
N ASN A 62 -2.40 11.62 1.20
CA ASN A 62 -2.97 10.31 0.87
C ASN A 62 -4.06 10.02 1.88
N VAL A 63 -5.24 9.66 1.38
CA VAL A 63 -6.38 9.29 2.23
C VAL A 63 -6.89 7.93 1.79
N PHE A 64 -7.13 7.05 2.75
CA PHE A 64 -7.83 5.80 2.53
C PHE A 64 -9.04 5.74 3.45
N GLU A 65 -10.19 5.37 2.90
CA GLU A 65 -11.46 5.26 3.63
C GLU A 65 -12.13 3.93 3.34
N TYR A 66 -12.77 3.37 4.36
CA TYR A 66 -13.53 2.14 4.33
C TYR A 66 -14.92 2.36 4.92
N THR A 67 -15.94 1.78 4.28
CA THR A 67 -17.30 1.64 4.83
C THR A 67 -17.76 0.19 4.70
N ALA A 68 -18.38 -0.35 5.75
CA ALA A 68 -18.76 -1.75 5.83
C ALA A 68 -20.03 -2.11 5.04
N ASP A 69 -21.04 -1.24 5.02
CA ASP A 69 -22.31 -1.47 4.34
C ASP A 69 -22.81 -0.20 3.61
N PRO A 70 -22.77 -0.14 2.27
CA PRO A 70 -22.20 -1.16 1.38
C PRO A 70 -20.69 -1.26 1.59
N TYR A 71 -20.08 -2.42 1.23
CA TYR A 71 -18.63 -2.53 1.25
C TYR A 71 -18.05 -1.55 0.24
N LYS A 72 -17.44 -0.49 0.75
CA LYS A 72 -16.84 0.58 -0.04
C LYS A 72 -15.42 0.80 0.46
N VAL A 73 -14.50 0.88 -0.48
CA VAL A 73 -13.15 1.40 -0.25
C VAL A 73 -12.90 2.58 -1.16
N GLN A 74 -12.30 3.61 -0.61
CA GLN A 74 -11.91 4.80 -1.34
C GLN A 74 -10.45 5.12 -1.03
N ALA A 75 -9.68 5.41 -2.06
CA ALA A 75 -8.35 5.98 -1.93
C ALA A 75 -8.34 7.32 -2.66
N SER A 76 -7.67 8.32 -2.10
CA SER A 76 -7.40 9.56 -2.79
C SER A 76 -5.98 10.04 -2.56
N ILE A 77 -5.46 10.78 -3.53
CA ILE A 77 -4.17 11.47 -3.47
C ILE A 77 -4.41 12.91 -3.92
N GLU A 78 -3.98 13.86 -3.11
CA GLU A 78 -4.15 15.30 -3.39
C GLU A 78 -2.79 16.00 -3.29
N ASP A 79 -2.41 16.81 -4.28
CA ASP A 79 -1.19 17.64 -4.23
C ASP A 79 -1.48 19.16 -4.15
N GLY A 80 -2.76 19.52 -3.99
CA GLY A 80 -3.25 20.90 -3.97
C GLY A 80 -3.46 21.53 -5.35
N ILE A 81 -3.09 20.83 -6.43
CA ILE A 81 -3.33 21.21 -7.83
C ILE A 81 -4.22 20.16 -8.52
N GLN A 82 -3.91 18.89 -8.28
CA GLN A 82 -4.58 17.72 -8.83
C GLN A 82 -5.02 16.80 -7.70
N ASP A 83 -6.23 16.27 -7.89
CA ASP A 83 -6.83 15.28 -7.01
C ASP A 83 -7.06 14.02 -7.83
N TRP A 84 -6.65 12.88 -7.28
CA TRP A 84 -6.84 11.58 -7.88
C TRP A 84 -7.67 10.72 -6.94
N ASP A 85 -8.79 10.19 -7.44
CA ASP A 85 -9.73 9.40 -6.65
C ASP A 85 -9.97 8.01 -7.24
N TRP A 86 -10.01 7.04 -6.34
CA TRP A 86 -10.34 5.65 -6.61
C TRP A 86 -11.43 5.20 -5.65
N THR A 87 -12.54 4.77 -6.20
CA THR A 87 -13.65 4.23 -5.41
C THR A 87 -14.02 2.87 -5.96
N PHE A 88 -14.10 1.89 -5.06
CA PHE A 88 -14.60 0.55 -5.35
C PHE A 88 -15.73 0.23 -4.37
N ILE A 89 -16.81 -0.33 -4.91
CA ILE A 89 -18.01 -0.72 -4.14
C ILE A 89 -18.37 -2.14 -4.57
N GLN A 90 -18.65 -3.00 -3.60
CA GLN A 90 -19.20 -4.34 -3.85
C GLN A 90 -20.30 -4.66 -2.84
N ASP A 91 -21.22 -5.54 -3.24
CA ASP A 91 -22.32 -5.98 -2.38
C ASP A 91 -21.88 -7.08 -1.39
N ASP A 92 -20.97 -7.97 -1.82
CA ASP A 92 -20.49 -9.11 -1.04
C ASP A 92 -19.00 -8.93 -0.67
N PRO A 93 -18.66 -8.61 0.58
CA PRO A 93 -17.29 -8.38 1.00
C PRO A 93 -16.41 -9.64 1.00
N SER A 94 -17.02 -10.83 0.90
CA SER A 94 -16.29 -12.10 0.86
C SER A 94 -15.73 -12.44 -0.52
N GLN A 95 -16.18 -11.73 -1.57
CA GLN A 95 -15.65 -11.92 -2.92
C GLN A 95 -14.30 -11.22 -3.06
N LEU A 96 -13.38 -11.92 -3.72
CA LEU A 96 -12.08 -11.34 -4.06
C LEU A 96 -12.23 -10.32 -5.18
N PHE A 97 -11.58 -9.17 -5.03
CA PHE A 97 -11.48 -8.16 -6.07
C PHE A 97 -10.05 -7.67 -6.23
N ARG A 98 -9.75 -7.17 -7.42
CA ARG A 98 -8.57 -6.34 -7.69
C ARG A 98 -8.95 -5.25 -8.68
N PHE A 99 -8.76 -4.01 -8.28
CA PHE A 99 -9.06 -2.84 -9.07
C PHE A 99 -7.80 -1.99 -9.23
N CYS A 100 -7.32 -1.85 -10.47
CA CYS A 100 -6.13 -1.06 -10.77
C CYS A 100 -6.48 0.08 -11.72
N LYS A 101 -5.87 1.24 -11.50
CA LYS A 101 -5.91 2.38 -12.41
C LYS A 101 -4.51 2.95 -12.55
N GLU A 102 -4.15 3.25 -13.79
CA GLU A 102 -2.93 3.96 -14.12
C GLU A 102 -3.19 5.47 -14.15
N ILE A 103 -2.29 6.22 -13.52
CA ILE A 103 -2.17 7.66 -13.63
C ILE A 103 -0.97 7.97 -14.52
N LYS A 104 -1.19 8.84 -15.51
CA LYS A 104 -0.10 9.44 -16.28
C LYS A 104 0.08 10.88 -15.82
N VAL A 105 1.19 11.16 -15.18
CA VAL A 105 1.55 12.52 -14.78
C VAL A 105 2.44 13.10 -15.86
N SER A 106 1.95 14.18 -16.48
CA SER A 106 2.73 14.94 -17.47
C SER A 106 3.91 15.64 -16.80
N SER A 107 4.98 15.89 -17.54
CA SER A 107 6.15 16.59 -17.01
C SER A 107 5.77 17.99 -16.51
N THR A 108 6.20 18.33 -15.29
CA THR A 108 6.10 19.67 -14.70
C THR A 108 7.51 20.20 -14.38
N PRO A 109 7.68 21.48 -14.03
CA PRO A 109 8.99 21.98 -13.55
C PRO A 109 9.53 21.19 -12.35
N GLU A 110 8.65 20.73 -11.46
CA GLU A 110 8.96 19.93 -10.27
C GLU A 110 9.18 18.44 -10.61
N LEU A 111 8.51 17.94 -11.64
CA LEU A 111 8.63 16.58 -12.15
C LEU A 111 9.06 16.60 -13.63
N PRO A 112 10.36 16.78 -13.91
CA PRO A 112 10.84 17.09 -15.27
C PRO A 112 10.74 15.94 -16.27
N LEU A 113 10.46 14.72 -15.79
CA LEU A 113 10.27 13.53 -16.60
C LEU A 113 8.82 13.04 -16.46
N PRO A 114 8.20 12.53 -17.55
CA PRO A 114 6.90 11.91 -17.45
C PRO A 114 6.97 10.72 -16.48
N MET A 115 5.97 10.63 -15.60
CA MET A 115 5.83 9.55 -14.64
C MET A 115 4.56 8.77 -14.94
N ARG A 116 4.65 7.44 -14.87
CA ARG A 116 3.49 6.57 -14.82
C ARG A 116 3.39 6.03 -13.40
N ALA A 117 2.23 6.17 -12.79
CA ALA A 117 1.93 5.55 -11.51
C ALA A 117 0.78 4.58 -11.69
N SER A 118 0.82 3.42 -11.04
CA SER A 118 -0.31 2.52 -10.93
C SER A 118 -0.76 2.49 -9.48
N LEU A 119 -2.07 2.57 -9.26
CA LEU A 119 -2.66 2.28 -7.96
C LEU A 119 -3.62 1.12 -8.10
N CYS A 120 -3.35 0.06 -7.34
CA CYS A 120 -4.16 -1.14 -7.24
C CYS A 120 -4.73 -1.27 -5.83
N ILE A 121 -6.02 -1.59 -5.73
CA ILE A 121 -6.70 -1.95 -4.48
C ILE A 121 -7.22 -3.37 -4.63
N ASP A 122 -6.89 -4.25 -3.68
CA ASP A 122 -7.39 -5.62 -3.62
C ASP A 122 -7.65 -6.09 -2.19
N ASN A 123 -8.35 -7.21 -2.04
CA ASN A 123 -8.61 -7.87 -0.75
C ASN A 123 -8.11 -9.33 -0.73
N ASP A 124 -7.10 -9.65 -1.54
CA ASP A 124 -6.44 -10.96 -1.50
C ASP A 124 -5.21 -10.88 -0.60
N PHE A 125 -5.36 -11.40 0.62
CA PHE A 125 -4.28 -11.41 1.62
C PHE A 125 -3.47 -12.72 1.61
N SER A 126 -3.75 -13.65 0.69
CA SER A 126 -3.11 -14.97 0.70
C SER A 126 -1.60 -14.93 0.43
N GLY A 127 -1.11 -13.84 -0.16
CA GLY A 127 0.30 -13.61 -0.48
C GLY A 127 1.07 -12.70 0.47
N ILE A 128 0.47 -12.25 1.58
CA ILE A 128 1.12 -11.33 2.53
C ILE A 128 1.08 -11.86 3.96
N ASP A 129 2.12 -11.57 4.74
CA ASP A 129 2.11 -11.84 6.17
C ASP A 129 1.34 -10.73 6.90
N VAL A 130 0.10 -11.04 7.29
CA VAL A 130 -0.77 -10.12 8.06
C VAL A 130 -0.25 -10.05 9.50
N PRO A 131 0.16 -8.85 9.98
CA PRO A 131 0.64 -8.69 11.35
C PRO A 131 -0.42 -9.02 12.40
N SER A 132 0.00 -9.49 13.58
CA SER A 132 -0.92 -9.92 14.63
C SER A 132 -1.78 -8.79 15.22
N ASP A 133 -1.37 -7.54 15.08
CA ASP A 133 -2.10 -6.35 15.49
C ASP A 133 -3.10 -5.84 14.43
N CYS A 134 -3.12 -6.46 13.25
CA CYS A 134 -4.16 -6.30 12.24
C CYS A 134 -5.33 -7.26 12.51
N ALA A 135 -6.34 -6.82 13.26
CA ALA A 135 -7.44 -7.70 13.68
C ALA A 135 -8.36 -8.11 12.52
N THR A 136 -8.69 -7.15 11.65
CA THR A 136 -9.47 -7.41 10.43
C THR A 136 -8.79 -6.74 9.25
N PRO A 137 -8.16 -7.48 8.33
CA PRO A 137 -7.64 -6.91 7.09
C PRO A 137 -8.79 -6.48 6.19
N VAL A 138 -8.68 -5.29 5.59
CA VAL A 138 -9.71 -4.69 4.74
C VAL A 138 -9.29 -4.69 3.28
N ALA A 139 -8.15 -4.08 2.97
CA ALA A 139 -7.64 -4.02 1.62
C ALA A 139 -6.13 -3.79 1.62
N THR A 140 -5.49 -4.25 0.57
CA THR A 140 -4.12 -3.92 0.22
C THR A 140 -4.16 -2.87 -0.86
N VAL A 141 -3.49 -1.73 -0.63
CA VAL A 141 -3.27 -0.70 -1.63
C VAL A 141 -1.82 -0.77 -2.09
N THR A 142 -1.60 -1.03 -3.36
CA THR A 142 -0.28 -1.03 -3.97
C THR A 142 -0.17 0.19 -4.88
N MET A 143 0.77 1.06 -4.58
CA MET A 143 1.17 2.14 -5.47
C MET A 143 2.57 1.85 -6.01
N ASP A 144 2.69 1.75 -7.33
CA ASP A 144 3.96 1.70 -8.02
C ASP A 144 4.13 2.93 -8.91
N THR A 145 5.38 3.32 -9.10
CA THR A 145 5.79 4.46 -9.92
C THR A 145 6.93 4.02 -10.82
N HIS A 146 6.74 4.28 -12.11
CA HIS A 146 7.69 4.00 -13.17
C HIS A 146 8.23 5.33 -13.69
N PHE A 147 9.53 5.50 -13.54
CA PHE A 147 10.27 6.61 -14.13
C PHE A 147 10.93 6.19 -15.46
N ALA A 148 11.53 7.14 -16.15
CA ALA A 148 12.16 6.91 -17.46
C ALA A 148 13.35 5.94 -17.42
N ASP A 149 13.90 5.63 -16.25
CA ASP A 149 14.95 4.64 -16.04
C ASP A 149 14.41 3.21 -15.84
N GLU A 150 13.09 3.03 -15.97
CA GLU A 150 12.35 1.77 -15.77
C GLU A 150 12.45 1.19 -14.36
N ASN A 151 13.09 1.90 -13.41
CA ASN A 151 13.12 1.47 -12.02
C ASN A 151 11.75 1.66 -11.38
N ILE A 152 11.26 0.59 -10.76
CA ILE A 152 9.99 0.58 -10.05
C ILE A 152 10.24 0.96 -8.60
N ASN A 153 9.62 2.06 -8.19
CA ASN A 153 9.57 2.49 -6.80
C ASN A 153 8.12 2.51 -6.34
N GLY A 154 7.89 2.27 -5.06
CA GLY A 154 6.56 2.40 -4.51
C GLY A 154 6.38 1.68 -3.18
N GLN A 155 5.13 1.51 -2.82
CA GLN A 155 4.74 1.00 -1.52
C GLN A 155 3.46 0.19 -1.62
N GLN A 156 3.42 -0.89 -0.87
CA GLN A 156 2.21 -1.63 -0.55
C GLN A 156 1.81 -1.35 0.90
N THR A 157 0.54 -1.00 1.09
CA THR A 157 -0.04 -0.74 2.40
C THR A 157 -1.22 -1.66 2.65
N LEU A 158 -1.15 -2.46 3.70
CA LEU A 158 -2.27 -3.23 4.21
C LEU A 158 -3.09 -2.36 5.18
N TYR A 159 -4.35 -2.11 4.86
CA TYR A 159 -5.27 -1.39 5.75
C TYR A 159 -6.07 -2.36 6.61
N CYS A 160 -6.07 -2.10 7.91
CA CYS A 160 -6.64 -2.95 8.95
C CYS A 160 -7.63 -2.18 9.81
N ILE A 161 -8.67 -2.88 10.27
CA ILE A 161 -9.47 -2.45 11.41
C ILE A 161 -8.74 -2.93 12.69
N PRO A 162 -8.42 -2.04 13.65
CA PRO A 162 -7.68 -2.42 14.85
C PRO A 162 -8.49 -3.34 15.78
N SER A 163 -7.80 -4.15 16.57
CA SER A 163 -8.39 -4.81 17.75
C SER A 163 -8.88 -3.76 18.76
N GLN A 164 -9.90 -4.09 19.56
CA GLN A 164 -10.29 -3.23 20.69
C GLN A 164 -9.15 -3.05 21.69
#